data_AF-A0A1E1LP95-F1
#
_entry.id   AF-A0A1E1LP95-F1
#
_cell.length_a   1.000
_cell.length_b   1.000
_cell.length_c   1.000
_cell.angle_alpha   90.00
_cell.angle_beta   90.00
_cell.angle_gamma   90.00
#
_symmetry.space_group_name_H-M   'P 1'
#
loop_
_entity.id
_entity.type
_entity.pdbx_description
1 polymer ?
#
loop_
_entity_poly.entity_id
_entity_poly.type
_entity_poly.pdbx_seq_one_letter_code
_entity_poly.pdbx_strand_id
1 'polypeptide(L)'
;MGPISDLAINEFGSTIFVELGLHAGFSAAVQVGNEVLIDKPLNKVILVHEASLTTTEVKFLTITLKYKHMVGDASLGFFRSSIHGNPSLMASLGRYLAVEKGWFSPYLFASARRPVIPRTMKPDVVFCHGPFLPGDYAVGKTLVEQSATVLHLCKKPAEEDVVTEEKVSMSKRTKLQVARMNEKIIGLMHRSKSTTGILKSAPESLPPVLQEVFQLPRRLAVVLLGLKPHRLGMWTSSTRPSESVLKYILLDGAPTILLPALPGAPLLAWDTLTLKQMQAKQGKYEGVVKILYEYLSLCVDWERVIVGEREEGKKRAVRDAVELIVAAAVASGDSKAVLKDVDLDRAGIVIFRIP
;
A
#
# COMPACT_ATOMS: atom_id res chain seq x y z
N MET A 1 -5.97 -7.57 31.90
CA MET A 1 -4.92 -7.24 30.91
C MET A 1 -5.41 -7.72 29.55
N GLY A 2 -6.28 -6.94 28.89
CA GLY A 2 -6.82 -7.28 27.57
C GLY A 2 -5.93 -6.76 26.44
N PRO A 3 -6.04 -7.31 25.22
CA PRO A 3 -5.27 -6.84 24.08
C PRO A 3 -5.72 -5.42 23.69
N ILE A 4 -4.75 -4.51 23.56
CA ILE A 4 -4.96 -3.17 23.02
C ILE A 4 -5.22 -3.34 21.53
N SER A 5 -6.48 -3.16 21.12
CA SER A 5 -6.91 -3.20 19.73
C SER A 5 -6.87 -1.79 19.18
N ASP A 6 -5.87 -1.47 18.36
CA ASP A 6 -5.84 -0.22 17.61
C ASP A 6 -6.82 -0.31 16.45
N LEU A 7 -7.88 0.50 16.52
CA LEU A 7 -8.99 0.50 15.58
C LEU A 7 -8.76 1.63 14.55
N ALA A 8 -8.23 1.29 13.37
CA ALA A 8 -8.23 2.22 12.24
C ALA A 8 -9.64 2.25 11.62
N ILE A 9 -10.48 3.20 12.04
CA ILE A 9 -11.80 3.44 11.44
C ILE A 9 -11.63 4.40 10.26
N ASN A 10 -11.84 3.93 9.03
CA ASN A 10 -12.19 4.82 7.91
C ASN A 10 -13.72 4.78 7.73
N GLU A 11 -14.35 5.95 7.77
CA GLU A 11 -15.79 6.14 7.55
C GLU A 11 -16.21 5.75 6.12
N PHE A 12 -17.42 5.19 6.04
CA PHE A 12 -18.13 4.68 4.87
C PHE A 12 -17.59 3.40 4.20
N GLY A 13 -17.95 2.26 4.79
CA GLY A 13 -18.39 1.08 4.01
C GLY A 13 -17.58 -0.22 4.13
N SER A 14 -16.35 -0.20 4.64
CA SER A 14 -15.60 -1.44 4.92
C SER A 14 -14.67 -1.26 6.12
N THR A 15 -15.02 -1.88 7.24
CA THR A 15 -14.15 -1.92 8.42
C THR A 15 -13.15 -3.06 8.24
N ILE A 16 -11.92 -2.74 7.84
CA ILE A 16 -10.79 -3.64 8.06
C ILE A 16 -10.45 -3.59 9.54
N PHE A 17 -10.47 -4.75 10.19
CA PHE A 17 -9.95 -4.86 11.55
C PHE A 17 -8.55 -5.45 11.46
N VAL A 18 -7.55 -4.69 11.90
CA VAL A 18 -6.21 -5.24 12.07
C VAL A 18 -6.03 -5.58 13.54
N GLU A 19 -6.01 -6.87 13.86
CA GLU A 19 -5.70 -7.35 15.19
C GLU A 19 -4.17 -7.46 15.32
N LEU A 20 -3.62 -6.66 16.22
CA LEU A 20 -2.19 -6.59 16.51
C LEU A 20 -1.83 -7.64 17.56
N GLY A 21 -1.09 -8.67 17.13
CA GLY A 21 -0.43 -9.60 18.04
C GLY A 21 0.95 -9.06 18.40
N LEU A 22 1.06 -8.36 19.53
CA LEU A 22 2.36 -7.87 20.03
C LEU A 22 3.19 -9.05 20.57
N HIS A 23 4.30 -9.35 19.90
CA HIS A 23 5.40 -10.09 20.51
C HIS A 23 6.33 -9.08 21.19
N ALA A 24 6.69 -9.33 22.45
CA ALA A 24 7.55 -8.45 23.23
C ALA A 24 8.92 -8.30 22.58
N GLY A 25 9.31 -7.07 22.24
CA GLY A 25 10.64 -6.68 21.76
C GLY A 25 10.66 -5.93 20.41
N PHE A 26 9.56 -5.90 19.66
CA PHE A 26 9.48 -5.11 18.42
C PHE A 26 9.52 -3.61 18.77
N SER A 27 10.71 -3.02 18.76
CA SER A 27 10.86 -1.59 18.96
C SER A 27 10.36 -0.89 17.70
N ALA A 28 9.11 -0.44 17.73
CA ALA A 28 8.64 0.58 16.79
C ALA A 28 9.29 1.91 17.16
N ALA A 29 10.60 2.03 16.92
CA ALA A 29 11.27 3.31 16.93
C ALA A 29 10.89 4.01 15.61
N VAL A 30 9.70 4.64 15.58
CA VAL A 30 9.37 5.61 14.54
C VAL A 30 10.31 6.80 14.75
N GLN A 31 11.56 6.66 14.30
CA GLN A 31 12.44 7.80 14.11
C GLN A 31 11.79 8.60 12.99
N VAL A 32 11.04 9.63 13.36
CA VAL A 32 10.54 10.65 12.45
C VAL A 32 11.77 11.36 11.89
N GLY A 33 12.38 10.77 10.87
CA GLY A 33 13.61 11.23 10.21
C GLY A 33 13.38 12.41 9.28
N ASN A 34 12.44 13.31 9.60
CA ASN A 34 12.15 14.47 8.76
C ASN A 34 13.21 15.57 8.89
N GLU A 35 14.02 15.60 9.96
CA GLU A 35 15.04 16.64 10.13
C GLU A 35 16.44 16.26 9.64
N VAL A 36 16.70 14.99 9.32
CA VAL A 36 18.06 14.55 8.93
C VAL A 36 18.21 14.33 7.42
N LEU A 37 17.10 14.26 6.68
CA LEU A 37 17.10 14.04 5.23
C LEU A 37 17.26 15.33 4.39
N ILE A 38 17.13 16.51 5.00
CA ILE A 38 17.16 17.79 4.27
C ILE A 38 18.60 18.36 4.16
N ASP A 39 19.50 18.07 5.10
CA ASP A 39 20.83 18.75 5.17
C ASP A 39 22.05 17.82 5.17
N LYS A 40 21.91 16.49 5.08
CA LYS A 40 23.06 15.56 5.07
C LYS A 40 23.09 14.70 3.81
N PRO A 41 24.27 14.51 3.18
CA PRO A 41 24.41 13.62 2.05
C PRO A 41 23.98 12.20 2.47
N LEU A 42 23.06 11.61 1.71
CA LEU A 42 22.42 10.31 1.92
C LEU A 42 23.37 9.17 2.25
N ASN A 43 24.64 9.27 1.83
CA ASN A 43 25.69 8.34 2.24
C ASN A 43 25.70 8.13 3.77
N LYS A 44 25.46 9.18 4.58
CA LYS A 44 25.41 9.02 6.05
C LYS A 44 24.11 8.44 6.58
N VAL A 45 22.98 8.59 5.89
CA VAL A 45 21.68 8.05 6.32
C VAL A 45 21.58 6.56 5.95
N ILE A 46 22.03 6.19 4.75
CA ILE A 46 22.15 4.80 4.31
C ILE A 46 23.14 4.03 5.20
N LEU A 47 24.28 4.65 5.57
CA LEU A 47 25.26 4.07 6.51
C LEU A 47 24.69 3.86 7.93
N VAL A 48 23.77 4.71 8.41
CA VAL A 48 23.11 4.49 9.71
C VAL A 48 22.12 3.32 9.63
N HIS A 49 21.49 3.11 8.48
CA HIS A 49 20.61 1.97 8.26
C HIS A 49 21.35 0.66 8.01
N GLU A 50 22.53 0.66 7.36
CA GLU A 50 23.38 -0.53 7.17
C GLU A 50 23.74 -1.23 8.49
N ALA A 51 24.04 -0.46 9.53
CA ALA A 51 24.32 -1.00 10.87
C ALA A 51 23.08 -1.62 11.56
N SER A 52 21.88 -1.37 11.04
CA SER A 52 20.58 -1.80 11.56
C SER A 52 19.78 -2.68 10.58
N LEU A 53 20.42 -3.27 9.55
CA LEU A 53 19.76 -4.21 8.61
C LEU A 53 19.62 -5.63 9.18
N THR A 54 20.17 -5.89 10.36
CA THR A 54 20.09 -7.19 11.01
C THR A 54 18.70 -7.36 11.63
N THR A 55 17.92 -8.29 11.08
CA THR A 55 16.60 -8.59 11.64
C THR A 55 16.74 -9.40 12.91
N THR A 56 16.52 -8.78 14.07
CA THR A 56 16.48 -9.45 15.37
C THR A 56 15.10 -10.03 15.65
N GLU A 57 14.05 -9.26 15.36
CA GLU A 57 12.68 -9.57 15.73
C GLU A 57 11.68 -9.46 14.57
N VAL A 58 10.52 -10.11 14.76
CA VAL A 58 9.43 -10.16 13.79
C VAL A 58 8.10 -9.79 14.46
N LYS A 59 7.27 -9.01 13.77
CA LYS A 59 5.95 -8.59 14.26
C LYS A 59 4.83 -9.23 13.46
N PHE A 60 3.88 -9.84 14.15
CA PHE A 60 2.72 -10.47 13.55
C PHE A 60 1.57 -9.49 13.42
N LEU A 61 1.07 -9.32 12.20
CA LEU A 61 -0.12 -8.54 11.88
C LEU A 61 -1.21 -9.50 11.43
N THR A 62 -2.31 -9.55 12.17
CA THR A 62 -3.50 -10.29 11.76
C THR A 62 -4.46 -9.31 11.12
N ILE A 63 -4.71 -9.46 9.82
CA ILE A 63 -5.59 -8.56 9.07
C ILE A 63 -6.88 -9.27 8.78
N THR A 64 -7.98 -8.69 9.26
CA THR A 64 -9.34 -9.15 9.00
C THR A 64 -9.96 -8.23 7.95
N LEU A 65 -10.18 -8.80 6.78
CA LEU A 65 -10.82 -8.15 5.64
C LEU A 65 -12.31 -8.47 5.65
N LYS A 66 -13.14 -7.43 5.69
CA LYS A 66 -14.56 -7.54 5.38
C LYS A 66 -14.77 -7.14 3.93
N TYR A 67 -15.29 -8.06 3.13
CA TYR A 67 -15.59 -7.80 1.72
C TYR A 67 -17.00 -8.28 1.41
N LYS A 68 -17.79 -7.46 0.73
CA LYS A 68 -19.04 -7.92 0.13
C LYS A 68 -18.67 -8.88 -0.99
N HIS A 69 -19.34 -10.03 -1.09
CA HIS A 69 -19.08 -11.08 -2.10
C HIS A 69 -18.78 -10.50 -3.49
N MET A 70 -17.50 -10.33 -3.81
CA MET A 70 -17.02 -9.99 -5.13
C MET A 70 -16.35 -11.23 -5.68
N VAL A 71 -17.05 -11.95 -6.54
CA VAL A 71 -16.46 -13.04 -7.33
C VAL A 71 -16.02 -12.43 -8.65
N GLY A 72 -14.94 -11.65 -8.59
CA GLY A 72 -14.33 -11.01 -9.76
C GLY A 72 -12.93 -11.54 -9.99
N ASP A 73 -12.55 -11.68 -11.26
CA ASP A 73 -11.17 -11.97 -11.61
C ASP A 73 -10.31 -10.74 -11.31
N ALA A 74 -9.13 -10.96 -10.72
CA ALA A 74 -8.16 -9.89 -10.52
C ALA A 74 -7.64 -9.44 -11.88
N SER A 75 -7.64 -8.13 -12.14
CA SER A 75 -7.01 -7.57 -13.33
C SER A 75 -5.49 -7.55 -13.13
N LEU A 76 -4.87 -8.69 -13.38
CA LEU A 76 -3.43 -8.88 -13.25
C LEU A 76 -2.68 -8.37 -14.48
N GLY A 77 -1.55 -7.72 -14.22
CA GLY A 77 -0.54 -7.39 -15.20
C GLY A 77 0.79 -8.03 -14.82
N PHE A 78 1.66 -8.13 -15.82
CA PHE A 78 2.90 -8.89 -15.74
C PHE A 78 4.03 -8.03 -16.28
N PHE A 79 5.08 -7.89 -15.48
CA PHE A 79 6.28 -7.16 -15.86
C PHE A 79 7.46 -8.12 -15.94
N ARG A 80 8.29 -7.94 -16.97
CA ARG A 80 9.58 -8.60 -17.11
C ARG A 80 10.61 -7.56 -17.49
N SER A 81 11.72 -7.56 -16.76
CA SER A 81 12.82 -6.62 -16.92
C SER A 81 13.62 -6.89 -18.20
N SER A 82 14.27 -5.83 -18.68
CA SER A 82 15.20 -5.86 -19.80
C SER A 82 16.49 -6.64 -19.53
N ILE A 83 16.77 -6.99 -18.27
CA ILE A 83 17.94 -7.79 -17.89
C ILE A 83 17.89 -9.19 -18.50
N HIS A 84 16.68 -9.73 -18.69
CA HIS A 84 16.53 -10.99 -19.39
C HIS A 84 16.82 -10.75 -20.88
N GLY A 85 17.81 -11.47 -21.43
CA GLY A 85 18.11 -11.39 -22.87
C GLY A 85 16.93 -11.74 -23.78
N ASN A 86 15.90 -12.40 -23.24
CA ASN A 86 14.62 -12.62 -23.90
C ASN A 86 13.52 -11.77 -23.24
N PRO A 87 12.90 -10.83 -23.97
CA PRO A 87 11.79 -10.04 -23.45
C PRO A 87 10.46 -10.82 -23.35
N SER A 88 10.43 -12.07 -23.84
CA SER A 88 9.21 -12.89 -23.83
C SER A 88 8.79 -13.23 -22.41
N LEU A 89 7.52 -12.97 -22.09
CA LEU A 89 6.89 -13.37 -20.83
C LEU A 89 6.62 -14.89 -20.75
N MET A 90 6.71 -15.61 -21.87
CA MET A 90 6.42 -17.04 -21.94
C MET A 90 7.69 -17.88 -21.80
N ALA A 91 7.62 -18.94 -21.00
CA ALA A 91 8.59 -19.99 -20.94
C ALA A 91 8.66 -20.74 -22.28
N SER A 92 9.87 -21.14 -22.68
CA SER A 92 10.04 -22.03 -23.83
C SER A 92 9.21 -23.31 -23.64
N LEU A 93 8.51 -23.72 -24.71
CA LEU A 93 7.48 -24.78 -24.76
C LEU A 93 7.91 -26.12 -24.11
N GLY A 94 9.21 -26.37 -23.99
CA GLY A 94 9.76 -27.60 -23.40
C GLY A 94 9.54 -27.77 -21.89
N ARG A 95 9.06 -26.76 -21.15
CA ARG A 95 8.82 -26.82 -19.69
C ARG A 95 7.34 -26.74 -19.28
N TYR A 96 6.41 -27.04 -20.18
CA TYR A 96 4.96 -26.98 -19.92
C TYR A 96 4.49 -27.87 -18.74
N LEU A 97 5.25 -28.93 -18.41
CA LEU A 97 4.94 -29.89 -17.34
C LEU A 97 5.67 -29.63 -16.03
N ALA A 98 6.63 -28.69 -15.98
CA ALA A 98 7.34 -28.36 -14.75
C ALA A 98 6.51 -27.34 -13.96
N VAL A 99 5.81 -27.80 -12.92
CA VAL A 99 5.10 -26.93 -11.98
C VAL A 99 6.13 -26.19 -11.13
N GLU A 100 6.63 -25.06 -11.62
CA GLU A 100 7.38 -24.14 -10.77
C GLU A 100 6.42 -23.62 -9.68
N LYS A 101 6.88 -23.62 -8.41
CA LYS A 101 6.10 -23.10 -7.29
C LYS A 101 5.72 -21.65 -7.63
N GLY A 102 4.43 -21.46 -7.90
CA GLY A 102 3.92 -20.21 -8.43
C GLY A 102 3.92 -19.08 -7.41
N TRP A 103 3.93 -17.86 -7.93
CA TRP A 103 3.62 -16.65 -7.20
C TRP A 103 2.37 -16.81 -6.32
N PHE A 104 2.41 -16.29 -5.09
CA PHE A 104 1.33 -16.43 -4.13
C PHE A 104 1.06 -15.12 -3.39
N SER A 105 -0.13 -14.55 -3.60
CA SER A 105 -0.61 -13.39 -2.85
C SER A 105 -1.81 -13.77 -1.96
N PRO A 106 -1.62 -14.00 -0.65
CA PRO A 106 -2.73 -14.33 0.26
C PRO A 106 -3.76 -13.20 0.32
N TYR A 107 -3.38 -11.97 0.00
CA TYR A 107 -4.30 -10.85 -0.09
C TYR A 107 -5.40 -11.05 -1.13
N LEU A 108 -5.04 -11.49 -2.34
CA LEU A 108 -6.02 -11.70 -3.41
C LEU A 108 -6.99 -12.82 -3.03
N PHE A 109 -6.49 -13.89 -2.44
CA PHE A 109 -7.34 -14.98 -1.92
C PHE A 109 -8.26 -14.50 -0.80
N ALA A 110 -7.75 -13.70 0.14
CA ALA A 110 -8.53 -13.18 1.26
C ALA A 110 -9.60 -12.16 0.81
N SER A 111 -9.32 -11.42 -0.26
CA SER A 111 -10.27 -10.46 -0.86
C SER A 111 -11.22 -11.10 -1.87
N ALA A 112 -11.21 -12.43 -2.00
CA ALA A 112 -12.00 -13.21 -2.96
C ALA A 112 -11.78 -12.85 -4.44
N ARG A 113 -10.66 -12.18 -4.77
CA ARG A 113 -10.25 -11.92 -6.15
C ARG A 113 -9.57 -13.16 -6.71
N ARG A 114 -9.98 -13.61 -7.89
CA ARG A 114 -9.38 -14.81 -8.51
C ARG A 114 -8.14 -14.40 -9.32
N PRO A 115 -6.92 -14.82 -8.92
CA PRO A 115 -5.74 -14.59 -9.74
C PRO A 115 -5.69 -15.61 -10.90
N VAL A 116 -5.72 -15.14 -12.13
CA VAL A 116 -5.57 -15.97 -13.33
C VAL A 116 -4.18 -15.74 -13.91
N ILE A 117 -3.27 -16.68 -13.66
CA ILE A 117 -1.89 -16.61 -14.16
C ILE A 117 -1.64 -17.81 -15.09
N PRO A 118 -1.31 -17.59 -16.37
CA PRO A 118 -0.94 -18.67 -17.27
C PRO A 118 0.29 -19.43 -16.77
N ARG A 119 0.28 -20.77 -16.84
CA ARG A 119 1.39 -21.63 -16.36
C ARG A 119 2.71 -21.41 -17.09
N THR A 120 2.62 -20.95 -18.33
CA THR A 120 3.79 -20.64 -19.17
C THR A 120 4.41 -19.29 -18.82
N MET A 121 3.79 -18.49 -17.97
CA MET A 121 4.25 -17.13 -17.71
C MET A 121 5.37 -17.09 -16.68
N LYS A 122 6.44 -16.35 -16.98
CA LYS A 122 7.57 -16.08 -16.08
C LYS A 122 7.78 -14.58 -15.95
N PRO A 123 6.90 -13.88 -15.22
CA PRO A 123 7.08 -12.47 -14.92
C PRO A 123 8.13 -12.30 -13.82
N ASP A 124 8.77 -11.14 -13.76
CA ASP A 124 9.57 -10.73 -12.60
C ASP A 124 8.67 -10.12 -11.53
N VAL A 125 7.70 -9.28 -11.94
CA VAL A 125 6.73 -8.65 -11.02
C VAL A 125 5.32 -8.92 -11.53
N VAL A 126 4.44 -9.33 -10.62
CA VAL A 126 3.00 -9.48 -10.87
C VAL A 126 2.29 -8.34 -10.15
N PHE A 127 1.48 -7.58 -10.89
CA PHE A 127 0.74 -6.44 -10.35
C PHE A 127 -0.74 -6.52 -10.64
N CYS A 128 -1.54 -5.79 -9.88
CA CYS A 128 -3.00 -5.80 -9.92
C CYS A 128 -3.50 -4.36 -9.96
N HIS A 129 -4.37 -4.03 -10.92
CA HIS A 129 -5.03 -2.72 -11.01
C HIS A 129 -6.40 -2.69 -10.31
N GLY A 130 -7.04 -3.85 -10.13
CA GLY A 130 -8.40 -3.94 -9.63
C GLY A 130 -8.93 -5.37 -9.67
N PRO A 131 -10.22 -5.57 -9.34
CA PRO A 131 -11.21 -4.56 -8.96
C PRO A 131 -10.88 -3.89 -7.62
N PHE A 132 -11.06 -2.58 -7.47
CA PHE A 132 -10.73 -1.85 -6.24
C PHE A 132 -11.70 -2.19 -5.10
N LEU A 133 -11.15 -2.47 -3.92
CA LEU A 133 -11.87 -2.63 -2.66
C LEU A 133 -11.47 -1.48 -1.73
N PRO A 134 -12.41 -0.90 -0.95
CA PRO A 134 -12.06 0.20 -0.06
C PRO A 134 -11.04 -0.22 1.02
N GLY A 135 -10.93 -1.51 1.29
CA GLY A 135 -9.91 -2.08 2.16
C GLY A 135 -8.47 -2.10 1.63
N ASP A 136 -8.24 -1.91 0.32
CA ASP A 136 -6.89 -2.02 -0.25
C ASP A 136 -5.93 -0.97 0.34
N TYR A 137 -6.40 0.27 0.45
CA TYR A 137 -5.60 1.36 1.02
C TYR A 137 -5.38 1.22 2.51
N ALA A 138 -6.38 0.72 3.25
CA ALA A 138 -6.24 0.52 4.68
C ALA A 138 -5.16 -0.52 5.00
N VAL A 139 -5.05 -1.62 4.24
CA VAL A 139 -3.96 -2.59 4.42
C VAL A 139 -2.59 -1.94 4.21
N GLY A 140 -2.40 -1.23 3.09
CA GLY A 140 -1.13 -0.55 2.80
C GLY A 140 -0.78 0.48 3.88
N LYS A 141 -1.76 1.26 4.34
CA LYS A 141 -1.60 2.26 5.40
C LYS A 141 -1.17 1.59 6.71
N THR A 142 -1.84 0.52 7.13
CA THR A 142 -1.49 -0.19 8.36
C THR A 142 -0.11 -0.85 8.27
N LEU A 143 0.29 -1.38 7.12
CA LEU A 143 1.65 -1.91 6.95
C LEU A 143 2.71 -0.82 7.19
N VAL A 144 2.50 0.38 6.64
CA VAL A 144 3.40 1.53 6.84
C VAL A 144 3.39 1.99 8.29
N GLU A 145 2.22 2.15 8.91
CA GLU A 145 2.08 2.56 10.31
C GLU A 145 2.73 1.59 11.29
N GLN A 146 2.71 0.29 10.98
CA GLN A 146 3.22 -0.76 11.86
C GLN A 146 4.67 -1.17 11.56
N SER A 147 5.27 -0.59 10.51
CA SER A 147 6.68 -0.78 10.15
C SER A 147 7.60 -0.18 11.20
N ALA A 148 8.74 -0.81 11.46
CA ALA A 148 9.71 -0.30 12.43
C ALA A 148 10.43 0.94 11.90
N THR A 149 10.93 0.87 10.67
CA THR A 149 11.63 1.97 9.99
C THR A 149 10.89 2.33 8.70
N VAL A 150 10.66 3.62 8.47
CA VAL A 150 10.01 4.13 7.24
C VAL A 150 10.89 5.21 6.60
N LEU A 151 11.23 5.01 5.33
CA LEU A 151 12.01 5.94 4.52
C LEU A 151 11.07 6.74 3.61
N HIS A 152 10.95 8.03 3.89
CA HIS A 152 10.09 8.94 3.12
C HIS A 152 10.87 9.61 1.97
N LEU A 153 10.60 9.23 0.72
CA LEU A 153 11.13 9.93 -0.47
C LEU A 153 10.11 10.90 -1.08
N CYS A 154 8.95 11.05 -0.46
CA CYS A 154 7.89 11.99 -0.82
C CYS A 154 7.40 12.75 0.42
N LYS A 155 6.86 13.95 0.20
CA LYS A 155 6.23 14.75 1.27
C LYS A 155 5.08 13.95 1.91
N LYS A 156 5.00 13.94 3.23
CA LYS A 156 3.83 13.40 3.95
C LYS A 156 2.60 14.23 3.54
N PRO A 157 1.45 13.61 3.22
CA PRO A 157 0.23 14.38 3.05
C PRO A 157 0.01 15.18 4.33
N ALA A 158 -0.39 16.45 4.18
CA ALA A 158 -0.80 17.25 5.32
C ALA A 158 -1.85 16.44 6.06
N GLU A 159 -1.62 16.18 7.34
CA GLU A 159 -2.70 15.69 8.21
C GLU A 159 -3.80 16.74 8.06
N GLU A 160 -4.95 16.32 7.52
CA GLU A 160 -6.14 17.16 7.55
C GLU A 160 -6.26 17.60 9.00
N ASP A 161 -6.20 18.91 9.25
CA ASP A 161 -6.56 19.47 10.54
C ASP A 161 -7.87 18.79 10.91
N VAL A 162 -7.83 17.98 11.96
CA VAL A 162 -9.04 17.59 12.67
C VAL A 162 -9.74 18.92 12.87
N VAL A 163 -10.87 19.10 12.18
CA VAL A 163 -11.78 20.22 12.40
C VAL A 163 -12.16 20.07 13.85
N THR A 164 -11.37 20.70 14.70
CA THR A 164 -11.72 20.97 16.07
C THR A 164 -12.88 21.91 15.85
N GLU A 165 -14.10 21.40 16.03
CA GLU A 165 -15.28 22.24 16.04
C GLU A 165 -15.00 23.37 17.02
N GLU A 166 -14.59 24.53 16.51
CA GLU A 166 -14.67 25.76 17.25
C GLU A 166 -16.16 25.92 17.53
N LYS A 167 -16.54 25.60 18.77
CA LYS A 167 -17.86 25.96 19.31
C LYS A 167 -17.93 27.48 19.29
N VAL A 168 -18.33 28.04 18.16
CA VAL A 168 -18.76 29.44 18.06
C VAL A 168 -20.00 29.53 18.93
N SER A 169 -19.83 30.03 20.16
CA SER A 169 -20.91 30.24 21.10
C SER A 169 -21.76 31.41 20.60
N MET A 170 -22.66 31.14 19.67
CA MET A 170 -23.64 32.13 19.22
C MET A 170 -24.60 32.43 20.38
N SER A 171 -24.62 33.70 20.79
CA SER A 171 -25.54 34.25 21.80
C SER A 171 -26.99 33.86 21.49
N LYS A 172 -27.78 33.57 22.54
CA LYS A 172 -29.20 33.18 22.45
C LYS A 172 -30.06 34.16 21.64
N ARG A 173 -29.64 35.43 21.51
CA ARG A 173 -30.34 36.43 20.69
C ARG A 173 -30.30 36.14 19.19
N THR A 174 -29.20 35.57 18.68
CA THR A 174 -29.03 35.33 17.24
C THR A 174 -29.82 34.11 16.75
N LYS A 175 -29.99 33.08 17.59
CA LYS A 175 -30.81 31.89 17.26
C LYS A 175 -32.30 32.22 17.10
N LEU A 176 -32.82 33.19 17.85
CA LEU A 176 -34.24 33.55 17.79
C LEU A 176 -34.60 34.37 16.54
N GLN A 177 -33.67 35.15 16.00
CA GLN A 177 -33.90 35.97 14.81
C GLN A 177 -33.88 35.14 13.52
N VAL A 178 -33.00 34.14 13.42
CA VAL A 178 -32.95 33.23 12.25
C VAL A 178 -34.20 32.34 12.18
N ALA A 179 -34.70 31.87 13.32
CA ALA A 179 -35.94 31.09 13.39
C ALA A 179 -37.18 31.88 12.92
N ARG A 180 -37.29 33.16 13.32
CA ARG A 180 -38.42 34.04 12.91
C ARG A 180 -38.37 34.42 11.43
N MET A 181 -37.20 34.43 10.81
CA MET A 181 -37.04 34.75 9.39
C MET A 181 -37.47 33.57 8.50
N ASN A 182 -37.21 32.33 8.94
CA ASN A 182 -37.60 31.13 8.22
C ASN A 182 -39.12 30.87 8.21
N GLU A 183 -39.84 31.20 9.29
CA GLU A 183 -41.31 31.07 9.30
C GLU A 183 -42.02 32.02 8.31
N LYS A 184 -41.47 33.23 8.11
CA LYS A 184 -42.00 34.18 7.12
C LYS A 184 -41.74 33.75 5.68
N ILE A 185 -40.66 33.03 5.42
CA ILE A 185 -40.31 32.54 4.07
C ILE A 185 -41.16 31.32 3.70
N ILE A 186 -41.44 30.43 4.65
CA ILE A 186 -42.28 29.24 4.41
C ILE A 186 -43.75 29.62 4.16
N GLY A 187 -44.25 30.70 4.80
CA GLY A 187 -45.60 31.22 4.54
C GLY A 187 -45.80 31.84 3.15
N LEU A 188 -44.72 32.21 2.44
CA LEU A 188 -44.79 32.86 1.14
C LEU A 188 -44.74 31.88 -0.05
N MET A 189 -44.39 30.60 0.19
CA MET A 189 -44.27 29.58 -0.85
C MET A 189 -45.54 28.77 -1.11
N HIS A 190 -46.65 29.06 -0.41
CA HIS A 190 -47.97 28.47 -0.66
C HIS A 190 -48.95 29.44 -1.33
N ARG A 191 -48.52 30.25 -2.32
CA ARG A 191 -49.47 30.92 -3.23
C ARG A 191 -48.84 31.42 -4.54
N SER A 192 -48.70 30.55 -5.53
CA SER A 192 -48.94 30.88 -6.95
C SER A 192 -48.62 29.70 -7.89
N LYS A 193 -49.61 29.33 -8.72
CA LYS A 193 -49.49 28.52 -9.93
C LYS A 193 -49.65 29.44 -11.15
N SER A 194 -48.97 29.11 -12.25
CA SER A 194 -49.11 29.64 -13.63
C SER A 194 -48.53 31.07 -13.83
N THR A 195 -47.83 31.48 -14.90
CA THR A 195 -47.84 31.11 -16.33
C THR A 195 -46.54 31.59 -17.02
N THR A 196 -46.06 30.85 -18.03
CA THR A 196 -45.24 31.22 -19.24
C THR A 196 -44.27 32.42 -19.24
N GLY A 197 -43.01 32.17 -19.68
CA GLY A 197 -42.06 33.22 -20.06
C GLY A 197 -40.75 32.68 -20.66
N ILE A 198 -40.65 32.77 -21.98
CA ILE A 198 -39.60 32.36 -22.92
C ILE A 198 -38.21 33.03 -22.70
N LEU A 199 -37.15 32.27 -23.09
CA LEU A 199 -35.74 32.63 -23.43
C LEU A 199 -34.71 32.93 -22.32
N LYS A 200 -33.74 32.03 -22.16
CA LYS A 200 -32.36 32.20 -22.68
C LYS A 200 -31.55 30.90 -22.56
N SER A 201 -31.09 30.42 -23.71
CA SER A 201 -30.16 29.30 -23.88
C SER A 201 -28.75 29.68 -23.45
N ALA A 202 -28.15 28.86 -22.59
CA ALA A 202 -26.71 28.74 -22.36
C ALA A 202 -26.43 27.27 -22.01
N PRO A 203 -25.25 26.73 -22.37
CA PRO A 203 -25.12 25.37 -22.85
C PRO A 203 -25.29 24.33 -21.76
N GLU A 204 -25.98 23.26 -22.15
CA GLU A 204 -26.12 21.99 -21.47
C GLU A 204 -24.74 21.55 -20.94
N SER A 205 -24.56 21.63 -19.62
CA SER A 205 -23.37 21.09 -18.97
C SER A 205 -23.31 19.60 -19.30
N LEU A 206 -22.22 19.21 -19.94
CA LEU A 206 -21.84 17.82 -20.19
C LEU A 206 -22.13 16.97 -18.93
N PRO A 207 -22.64 15.73 -19.08
CA PRO A 207 -22.87 14.86 -17.92
C PRO A 207 -21.58 14.76 -17.11
N PRO A 208 -21.66 14.62 -15.76
CA PRO A 208 -20.48 14.53 -14.94
C PRO A 208 -19.72 13.25 -15.32
N VAL A 209 -18.77 13.38 -16.23
CA VAL A 209 -17.64 12.48 -16.35
C VAL A 209 -17.04 12.48 -14.96
N LEU A 210 -17.14 11.34 -14.29
CA LEU A 210 -16.40 10.92 -13.09
C LEU A 210 -15.36 11.98 -12.69
N GLN A 211 -15.81 13.00 -11.94
CA GLN A 211 -14.90 13.88 -11.24
C GLN A 211 -14.20 12.95 -10.26
N GLU A 212 -12.97 12.56 -10.61
CA GLU A 212 -12.05 11.91 -9.70
C GLU A 212 -12.07 12.75 -8.42
N VAL A 213 -12.71 12.20 -7.39
CA VAL A 213 -12.67 12.71 -6.02
C VAL A 213 -11.22 13.09 -5.75
N PHE A 214 -10.96 14.39 -5.60
CA PHE A 214 -9.65 15.01 -5.37
C PHE A 214 -8.68 14.02 -4.73
N GLN A 215 -7.85 13.38 -5.55
CA GLN A 215 -6.99 12.32 -5.05
C GLN A 215 -5.86 12.98 -4.27
N LEU A 216 -5.83 12.76 -2.96
CA LEU A 216 -4.62 12.90 -2.15
C LEU A 216 -3.42 12.35 -2.94
N PRO A 217 -2.23 12.98 -2.81
CA PRO A 217 -1.06 12.60 -3.60
C PRO A 217 -0.70 11.14 -3.34
N ARG A 218 -1.10 10.26 -4.26
CA ARG A 218 -0.91 8.81 -4.17
C ARG A 218 0.57 8.47 -3.97
N ARG A 219 0.84 7.51 -3.10
CA ARG A 219 2.18 6.99 -2.78
C ARG A 219 2.23 5.47 -2.97
N LEU A 220 3.43 4.94 -3.15
CA LEU A 220 3.74 3.52 -3.17
C LEU A 220 4.53 3.19 -1.90
N ALA A 221 4.02 2.23 -1.13
CA ALA A 221 4.71 1.62 -0.02
C ALA A 221 5.37 0.33 -0.49
N VAL A 222 6.70 0.30 -0.52
CA VAL A 222 7.51 -0.89 -0.81
C VAL A 222 7.90 -1.51 0.54
N VAL A 223 7.47 -2.75 0.77
CA VAL A 223 7.59 -3.45 2.06
C VAL A 223 8.13 -4.85 1.85
N LEU A 224 9.08 -5.28 2.67
CA LEU A 224 9.45 -6.68 2.78
C LEU A 224 8.44 -7.41 3.66
N LEU A 225 7.69 -8.35 3.09
CA LEU A 225 6.56 -8.98 3.75
C LEU A 225 6.80 -10.47 3.99
N GLY A 226 6.81 -10.86 5.27
CA GLY A 226 6.78 -12.25 5.68
C GLY A 226 5.36 -12.81 5.67
N LEU A 227 5.22 -14.07 5.26
CA LEU A 227 3.94 -14.77 5.17
C LEU A 227 3.90 -15.98 6.10
N LYS A 228 2.73 -16.24 6.71
CA LYS A 228 2.48 -17.45 7.48
C LYS A 228 1.00 -17.86 7.35
N PRO A 229 0.69 -19.16 7.27
CA PRO A 229 -0.70 -19.61 7.31
C PRO A 229 -1.42 -19.12 8.57
N HIS A 230 -2.67 -18.68 8.42
CA HIS A 230 -3.48 -18.17 9.52
C HIS A 230 -3.79 -19.27 10.55
N ARG A 231 -4.29 -20.44 10.09
CA ARG A 231 -4.69 -21.58 10.93
C ARG A 231 -4.54 -22.92 10.20
N LEU A 232 -3.90 -23.91 10.81
CA LEU A 232 -3.85 -25.31 10.34
C LEU A 232 -3.55 -25.47 8.83
N GLY A 233 -2.57 -24.71 8.32
CA GLY A 233 -2.21 -24.72 6.89
C GLY A 233 -3.12 -23.90 5.96
N MET A 234 -4.23 -23.36 6.45
CA MET A 234 -5.07 -22.42 5.72
C MET A 234 -4.46 -21.01 5.75
N TRP A 235 -4.28 -20.43 4.57
CA TRP A 235 -3.71 -19.08 4.40
C TRP A 235 -4.70 -17.99 4.76
N THR A 236 -5.96 -18.22 4.43
CA THR A 236 -7.05 -17.26 4.60
C THR A 236 -8.28 -18.01 5.07
N SER A 237 -8.85 -17.62 6.20
CA SER A 237 -10.08 -18.24 6.71
C SER A 237 -10.84 -17.27 7.62
N SER A 238 -12.16 -17.24 7.54
CA SER A 238 -13.03 -16.72 8.60
C SER A 238 -14.23 -17.64 8.77
N THR A 239 -14.77 -17.71 9.98
CA THR A 239 -16.06 -18.37 10.25
C THR A 239 -17.25 -17.45 9.92
N ARG A 240 -17.00 -16.16 9.74
CA ARG A 240 -18.03 -15.16 9.44
C ARG A 240 -18.21 -15.04 7.93
N PRO A 241 -19.47 -15.00 7.43
CA PRO A 241 -19.73 -14.72 6.03
C PRO A 241 -19.14 -13.36 5.61
N SER A 242 -18.65 -13.25 4.36
CA SER A 242 -18.11 -11.99 3.82
C SER A 242 -16.90 -11.43 4.61
N GLU A 243 -16.17 -12.31 5.29
CA GLU A 243 -14.98 -11.97 6.05
C GLU A 243 -13.85 -12.95 5.71
N SER A 244 -12.61 -12.47 5.72
CA SER A 244 -11.44 -13.33 5.63
C SER A 244 -10.31 -12.77 6.48
N VAL A 245 -9.64 -13.65 7.22
CA VAL A 245 -8.50 -13.28 8.04
C VAL A 245 -7.22 -13.81 7.39
N LEU A 246 -6.19 -12.97 7.33
CA LEU A 246 -4.85 -13.33 6.85
C LEU A 246 -3.80 -12.87 7.87
N LYS A 247 -2.59 -13.42 7.79
CA LYS A 247 -1.46 -13.03 8.65
C LYS A 247 -0.29 -12.55 7.81
N TYR A 248 0.24 -11.39 8.20
CA TYR A 248 1.49 -10.83 7.71
C TYR A 248 2.50 -10.74 8.84
N ILE A 249 3.77 -10.75 8.43
CA ILE A 249 4.89 -10.62 9.34
C ILE A 249 5.75 -9.47 8.82
N LEU A 250 5.95 -8.47 9.66
CA LEU A 250 6.91 -7.40 9.40
C LEU A 250 8.24 -7.73 10.07
N LEU A 251 9.34 -7.40 9.38
CA LEU A 251 10.70 -7.61 9.84
C LEU A 251 11.24 -6.26 10.30
N ASP A 252 11.82 -6.19 11.50
CA ASP A 252 12.34 -4.94 12.08
C ASP A 252 13.52 -4.38 11.27
N GLY A 253 14.44 -5.26 10.84
CA GLY A 253 15.64 -4.87 10.09
C GLY A 253 15.39 -4.45 8.63
N ALA A 254 14.15 -4.47 8.15
CA ALA A 254 13.81 -4.10 6.77
C ALA A 254 13.03 -2.77 6.74
N PRO A 255 13.58 -1.71 6.13
CA PRO A 255 12.87 -0.44 6.04
C PRO A 255 11.71 -0.51 5.05
N THR A 256 10.63 0.20 5.32
CA THR A 256 9.55 0.43 4.36
C THR A 256 9.82 1.72 3.58
N ILE A 257 9.86 1.66 2.25
CA ILE A 257 10.11 2.84 1.40
C ILE A 257 8.77 3.42 0.95
N LEU A 258 8.65 4.74 1.06
CA LEU A 258 7.53 5.51 0.52
C LEU A 258 7.96 6.34 -0.68
N LEU A 259 7.37 6.04 -1.84
CA LEU A 259 7.62 6.71 -3.11
C LEU A 259 6.38 7.45 -3.59
N PRO A 260 6.50 8.55 -4.34
CA PRO A 260 5.35 9.18 -4.98
C PRO A 260 4.87 8.35 -6.18
N ALA A 261 3.56 8.14 -6.33
CA ALA A 261 2.98 7.23 -7.34
C ALA A 261 2.36 7.99 -8.51
N LEU A 262 2.69 7.63 -9.75
CA LEU A 262 2.04 8.18 -10.95
C LEU A 262 0.54 7.87 -11.02
N PRO A 263 -0.26 8.73 -11.67
CA PRO A 263 -1.63 8.39 -12.03
C PRO A 263 -1.65 7.11 -12.88
N GLY A 264 -2.39 6.10 -12.44
CA GLY A 264 -2.43 4.80 -13.11
C GLY A 264 -1.47 3.74 -12.56
N ALA A 265 -0.62 4.08 -11.57
CA ALA A 265 0.18 3.08 -10.87
C ALA A 265 -0.70 1.95 -10.29
N PRO A 266 -0.25 0.68 -10.34
CA PRO A 266 -1.05 -0.45 -9.89
C PRO A 266 -1.35 -0.36 -8.39
N LEU A 267 -2.45 -0.99 -8.00
CA LEU A 267 -2.93 -1.02 -6.63
C LEU A 267 -2.02 -1.85 -5.72
N LEU A 268 -1.62 -3.02 -6.23
CA LEU A 268 -0.75 -3.97 -5.57
C LEU A 268 0.25 -4.50 -6.59
N ALA A 269 1.51 -4.64 -6.21
CA ALA A 269 2.50 -5.37 -6.99
C ALA A 269 3.36 -6.24 -6.09
N TRP A 270 3.89 -7.32 -6.63
CA TRP A 270 4.56 -8.34 -5.85
C TRP A 270 5.68 -8.97 -6.68
N ASP A 271 6.88 -8.99 -6.12
CA ASP A 271 8.05 -9.61 -6.72
C ASP A 271 7.92 -11.14 -6.75
N THR A 272 8.15 -11.74 -7.91
CA THR A 272 8.08 -13.20 -8.04
C THR A 272 9.26 -13.91 -7.37
N LEU A 273 10.37 -13.22 -7.14
CA LEU A 273 11.48 -13.76 -6.36
C LEU A 273 11.08 -13.91 -4.89
N THR A 274 11.16 -15.14 -4.40
CA THR A 274 10.83 -15.44 -3.01
C THR A 274 11.98 -15.05 -2.08
N LEU A 275 11.68 -14.86 -0.81
CA LEU A 275 12.69 -14.53 0.20
C LEU A 275 13.80 -15.57 0.26
N LYS A 276 13.47 -16.85 0.12
CA LYS A 276 14.46 -17.93 0.01
C LYS A 276 15.39 -17.77 -1.19
N GLN A 277 14.85 -17.39 -2.35
CA GLN A 277 15.63 -17.18 -3.56
C GLN A 277 16.51 -15.91 -3.46
N MET A 278 16.04 -14.88 -2.77
CA MET A 278 16.82 -13.68 -2.48
C MET A 278 17.98 -13.99 -1.52
N GLN A 279 17.70 -14.67 -0.41
CA GLN A 279 18.71 -15.09 0.58
C GLN A 279 19.81 -15.96 -0.05
N ALA A 280 19.45 -16.85 -0.99
CA ALA A 280 20.41 -17.69 -1.69
C ALA A 280 21.40 -16.90 -2.57
N LYS A 281 21.13 -15.62 -2.88
CA LYS A 281 21.99 -14.81 -3.75
C LYS A 281 23.18 -14.15 -3.01
N GLN A 282 23.30 -14.25 -1.68
CA GLN A 282 24.46 -13.83 -0.85
C GLN A 282 25.45 -12.84 -1.52
N GLY A 283 25.04 -11.58 -1.72
CA GLY A 283 25.88 -10.51 -2.30
C GLY A 283 25.76 -10.30 -3.82
N LYS A 284 25.12 -11.21 -4.56
CA LYS A 284 24.83 -11.08 -6.01
C LYS A 284 23.38 -10.66 -6.28
N TYR A 285 22.90 -9.66 -5.55
CA TYR A 285 21.52 -9.17 -5.64
C TYR A 285 21.34 -7.94 -6.54
N GLU A 286 22.42 -7.42 -7.14
CA GLU A 286 22.42 -6.29 -8.07
C GLU A 286 21.40 -6.46 -9.22
N GLY A 287 21.28 -7.68 -9.75
CA GLY A 287 20.28 -7.99 -10.77
C GLY A 287 18.84 -7.81 -10.25
N VAL A 288 18.56 -8.15 -9.00
CA VAL A 288 17.24 -7.99 -8.37
C VAL A 288 16.93 -6.51 -8.16
N VAL A 289 17.91 -5.75 -7.65
CA VAL A 289 17.80 -4.30 -7.47
C VAL A 289 17.47 -3.62 -8.79
N LYS A 290 18.18 -3.98 -9.87
CA LYS A 290 17.92 -3.41 -11.19
C LYS A 290 16.53 -3.77 -11.73
N ILE A 291 16.04 -5.01 -11.54
CA ILE A 291 14.67 -5.41 -11.95
C ILE A 291 13.62 -4.57 -11.23
N LEU A 292 13.72 -4.48 -9.89
CA LEU A 292 12.77 -3.75 -9.08
C LEU A 292 12.82 -2.24 -9.35
N TYR A 293 14.01 -1.69 -9.53
CA TYR A 293 14.20 -0.30 -9.92
C TYR A 293 13.59 0.00 -11.30
N GLU A 294 13.81 -0.86 -12.30
CA GLU A 294 13.18 -0.72 -13.63
C GLU A 294 11.65 -0.71 -13.50
N TYR A 295 11.07 -1.63 -12.74
CA TYR A 295 9.62 -1.67 -12.51
C TYR A 295 9.10 -0.41 -11.80
N LEU A 296 9.76 -0.01 -10.70
CA LEU A 296 9.38 1.18 -9.93
C LEU A 296 9.53 2.45 -10.76
N SER A 297 10.52 2.54 -11.64
CA SER A 297 10.73 3.71 -12.51
C SER A 297 9.54 4.00 -13.44
N LEU A 298 8.74 2.99 -13.77
CA LEU A 298 7.50 3.13 -14.53
C LEU A 298 6.32 3.64 -13.69
N CYS A 299 6.39 3.46 -12.37
CA CYS A 299 5.30 3.76 -11.44
C CYS A 299 5.54 5.04 -10.62
N VAL A 300 6.78 5.51 -10.53
CA VAL A 300 7.18 6.64 -9.66
C VAL A 300 7.00 7.97 -10.36
N ASP A 301 6.44 8.93 -9.62
CA ASP A 301 6.32 10.32 -10.05
C ASP A 301 7.56 11.12 -9.63
N TRP A 302 8.49 11.28 -10.58
CA TRP A 302 9.80 11.90 -10.37
C TRP A 302 9.74 13.38 -9.95
N GLU A 303 8.67 14.10 -10.29
CA GLU A 303 8.51 15.51 -9.91
C GLU A 303 8.33 15.63 -8.40
N ARG A 304 7.59 14.70 -7.80
CA ARG A 304 7.28 14.68 -6.36
C ARG A 304 8.32 14.01 -5.47
N VAL A 305 9.41 13.48 -6.03
CA VAL A 305 10.53 12.96 -5.24
C VAL A 305 11.28 14.12 -4.60
N ILE A 306 11.41 14.11 -3.27
CA ILE A 306 12.03 15.20 -2.50
C ILE A 306 13.51 14.98 -2.21
N VAL A 307 14.01 13.77 -2.45
CA VAL A 307 15.36 13.34 -2.09
C VAL A 307 16.26 13.32 -3.32
N GLY A 308 17.43 13.96 -3.23
CA GLY A 308 18.43 14.03 -4.30
C GLY A 308 18.32 15.30 -5.16
N GLU A 309 19.47 15.91 -5.45
CA GLU A 309 19.55 17.08 -6.33
C GLU A 309 19.48 16.66 -7.80
N ARG A 310 18.66 17.37 -8.59
CA ARG A 310 18.45 17.11 -10.04
C ARG A 310 17.87 15.71 -10.31
N GLU A 311 17.56 15.44 -11.58
CA GLU A 311 16.91 14.19 -11.98
C GLU A 311 17.79 12.96 -11.71
N GLU A 312 19.11 13.05 -11.95
CA GLU A 312 20.04 11.96 -11.70
C GLU A 312 20.18 11.63 -10.20
N GLY A 313 20.19 12.65 -9.33
CA GLY A 313 20.24 12.44 -7.88
C GLY A 313 18.99 11.76 -7.36
N LYS A 314 17.81 12.15 -7.86
CA LYS A 314 16.53 11.49 -7.53
C LYS A 314 16.52 10.01 -7.93
N LYS A 315 16.98 9.70 -9.15
CA LYS A 315 17.09 8.32 -9.66
C LYS A 315 18.03 7.47 -8.81
N ARG A 316 19.19 8.01 -8.41
CA ARG A 316 20.13 7.34 -7.50
C ARG A 316 19.50 7.09 -6.13
N ALA A 317 18.86 8.10 -5.53
CA ALA A 317 18.21 7.94 -4.23
C ALA A 317 17.14 6.84 -4.21
N VAL A 318 16.32 6.74 -5.26
CA VAL A 318 15.33 5.65 -5.38
C VAL A 318 16.01 4.29 -5.54
N ARG A 319 17.08 4.21 -6.35
CA ARG A 319 17.86 2.98 -6.52
C ARG A 319 18.49 2.52 -5.21
N ASP A 320 19.14 3.42 -4.49
CA ASP A 320 19.81 3.11 -3.22
C ASP A 320 18.79 2.65 -2.15
N ALA A 321 17.60 3.25 -2.14
CA ALA A 321 16.52 2.80 -1.27
C ALA A 321 16.08 1.37 -1.60
N VAL A 322 15.91 1.04 -2.89
CA VAL A 322 15.57 -0.33 -3.34
C VAL A 322 16.68 -1.31 -2.95
N GLU A 323 17.93 -0.92 -3.12
CA GLU A 323 19.09 -1.70 -2.70
C GLU A 323 19.04 -2.03 -1.20
N LEU A 324 18.69 -1.06 -0.37
CA LEU A 324 18.57 -1.23 1.07
C LEU A 324 17.51 -2.28 1.46
N ILE A 325 16.32 -2.28 0.83
CA ILE A 325 15.30 -3.31 1.09
C ILE A 325 15.78 -4.69 0.64
N VAL A 326 16.42 -4.78 -0.54
CA VAL A 326 16.91 -6.06 -1.06
C VAL A 326 18.05 -6.58 -0.18
N ALA A 327 18.95 -5.72 0.27
CA ALA A 327 20.01 -6.06 1.21
C ALA A 327 19.44 -6.56 2.55
N ALA A 328 18.43 -5.89 3.10
CA ALA A 328 17.72 -6.34 4.29
C ALA A 328 17.06 -7.72 4.08
N ALA A 329 16.46 -7.96 2.90
CA ALA A 329 15.87 -9.24 2.57
C ALA A 329 16.92 -10.37 2.52
N VAL A 330 18.11 -10.11 1.98
CA VAL A 330 19.22 -11.07 1.98
C VAL A 330 19.73 -11.31 3.41
N ALA A 331 19.96 -10.24 4.19
CA ALA A 331 20.45 -10.30 5.56
C ALA A 331 19.47 -10.99 6.53
N SER A 332 18.17 -10.94 6.24
CA SER A 332 17.14 -11.62 7.04
C SER A 332 17.33 -13.14 7.14
N GLY A 333 18.12 -13.75 6.23
CA GLY A 333 18.43 -15.17 6.23
C GLY A 333 19.18 -15.66 7.46
N ASP A 334 19.91 -14.77 8.14
CA ASP A 334 20.67 -15.10 9.36
C ASP A 334 19.81 -15.06 10.63
N SER A 335 18.57 -14.56 10.52
CA SER A 335 17.67 -14.41 11.66
C SER A 335 16.93 -15.70 12.00
N LYS A 336 17.12 -16.19 13.23
CA LYS A 336 16.41 -17.37 13.75
C LYS A 336 14.90 -17.18 13.78
N ALA A 337 14.43 -15.97 14.06
CA ALA A 337 13.00 -15.65 14.09
C ALA A 337 12.37 -15.78 12.69
N VAL A 338 13.05 -15.25 11.67
CA VAL A 338 12.61 -15.33 10.27
C VAL A 338 12.58 -16.79 9.80
N LEU A 339 13.65 -17.55 10.05
CA LEU A 339 13.74 -18.98 9.68
C LEU A 339 12.65 -19.84 10.34
N LYS A 340 12.20 -19.48 11.55
CA LYS A 340 11.19 -20.24 12.31
C LYS A 340 9.76 -19.87 11.93
N ASP A 341 9.48 -18.59 11.76
CA ASP A 341 8.11 -18.08 11.72
C ASP A 341 7.64 -17.64 10.33
N VAL A 342 8.54 -17.40 9.37
CA VAL A 342 8.21 -16.93 8.02
C VAL A 342 8.29 -18.09 7.00
N ASP A 343 7.28 -18.20 6.14
CA ASP A 343 7.35 -19.08 4.97
C ASP A 343 8.20 -18.44 3.87
N LEU A 344 9.48 -18.81 3.83
CA LEU A 344 10.48 -18.29 2.90
C LEU A 344 10.20 -18.61 1.43
N ASP A 345 9.43 -19.67 1.15
CA ASP A 345 9.07 -20.05 -0.23
C ASP A 345 7.97 -19.14 -0.80
N ARG A 346 7.40 -18.22 -0.01
CA ARG A 346 6.29 -17.33 -0.43
C ARG A 346 6.43 -15.88 0.01
N ALA A 347 7.16 -15.61 1.09
CA ALA A 347 7.52 -14.26 1.50
C ALA A 347 8.33 -13.54 0.41
N GLY A 348 8.26 -12.21 0.38
CA GLY A 348 8.94 -11.42 -0.64
C GLY A 348 8.66 -9.93 -0.53
N ILE A 349 9.10 -9.18 -1.54
CA ILE A 349 8.89 -7.72 -1.60
C ILE A 349 7.53 -7.43 -2.24
N VAL A 350 6.75 -6.58 -1.59
CA VAL A 350 5.40 -6.20 -1.99
C VAL A 350 5.27 -4.70 -2.04
N ILE A 351 4.51 -4.20 -3.00
CA ILE A 351 4.28 -2.78 -3.25
C ILE A 351 2.79 -2.53 -3.13
N PHE A 352 2.38 -1.67 -2.19
CA PHE A 352 1.01 -1.23 -2.03
C PHE A 352 0.87 0.23 -2.45
N ARG A 353 -0.15 0.54 -3.24
CA ARG A 353 -0.58 1.91 -3.44
C ARG A 353 -1.32 2.38 -2.20
N ILE A 354 -0.96 3.55 -1.67
CA ILE A 354 -1.62 4.21 -0.55
C ILE A 354 -1.98 5.65 -0.93
N PRO A 355 -3.00 6.25 -0.27
CA PRO A 355 -3.36 7.65 -0.50
C PRO A 355 -2.29 8.64 -0.10
#